data_AF-A0A1J4XW21-F1
#
_entry.id   AF-A0A1J4XW21-F1
#
_cell.length_a   1.000
_cell.length_b   1.000
_cell.length_c   1.000
_cell.angle_alpha   90.00
_cell.angle_beta   90.00
_cell.angle_gamma   90.00
#
_symmetry.space_group_name_H-M   'P 1'
#
loop_
_entity.id
_entity.type
_entity.pdbx_description
1 polymer ?
#
loop_
_entity_poly.entity_id
_entity_poly.type
_entity_poly.pdbx_seq_one_letter_code
_entity_poly.pdbx_strand_id
1 'polypeptide(L)'
;MPDIDFGDAKSTVAVVTLWSDRTKLMPKLQGKYHIIGNLYSSNGINYMLQTLLAFPSIRYLIVWGFSLTKSDADLVTLWTEGVEKGKIPGTKISILLDPERVDLVRKNVRIVDLRGRPSTEIAKAIDALPAMESWGEPLHVSLMPESVVETIPSPLSGHHIYEESVFGAWVKSLNYIMKFGNMKESEYGIRQKEYNNLMVTIGKNYDFIEYGFKEQFTADELQEYADSLMSADKQPGLSYTYGERLMDYRGNDQIAYIISKLGASPNSRRAVAVLWDPLIDQEQPHGPCLNFISFNIHNDELFASIVFRSHDLFKAWPKNVLGLMRLQRHVVDRINERHGMRLKPGRFTVISISAHIYEQDFADAKAVVDQHLSIIQRLNVDPKGLFVVDIETGTIRVEYRSNAGELLQVFEGKNGEDLYQQIANNDIFSFFVHSAYLGYQISKAESCLNDGRPYVQDAAPDS
;
A
#
# COMPACT_ATOMS: atom_id res chain seq x y z
N MET A 1 -13.26 11.59 -22.55
CA MET A 1 -14.63 11.92 -22.99
C MET A 1 -15.44 10.63 -23.00
N PRO A 2 -16.71 10.64 -22.59
CA PRO A 2 -17.56 9.46 -22.70
C PRO A 2 -17.67 9.04 -24.18
N ASP A 3 -17.57 7.74 -24.43
CA ASP A 3 -17.59 7.14 -25.76
C ASP A 3 -19.04 7.02 -26.25
N ILE A 4 -19.55 8.11 -26.84
CA ILE A 4 -20.94 8.27 -27.29
C ILE A 4 -21.01 8.78 -28.73
N ASP A 5 -22.09 8.44 -29.43
CA ASP A 5 -22.40 8.93 -30.77
C ASP A 5 -23.73 9.68 -30.77
N PHE A 6 -23.79 10.76 -31.55
CA PHE A 6 -24.98 11.58 -31.72
C PHE A 6 -25.77 11.17 -32.97
N GLY A 7 -27.09 11.19 -32.87
CA GLY A 7 -28.02 10.96 -33.98
C GLY A 7 -28.84 12.22 -34.28
N ASP A 8 -30.16 12.06 -34.41
CA ASP A 8 -31.08 13.18 -34.61
C ASP A 8 -31.31 13.93 -33.29
N ALA A 9 -30.88 15.20 -33.23
CA ALA A 9 -31.07 16.08 -32.07
C ALA A 9 -32.56 16.30 -31.71
N LYS A 10 -33.49 16.06 -32.65
CA LYS A 10 -34.95 16.12 -32.38
C LYS A 10 -35.50 14.85 -31.77
N SER A 11 -34.75 13.74 -31.79
CA SER A 11 -35.18 12.50 -31.15
C SER A 11 -35.22 12.67 -29.63
N THR A 12 -36.20 12.03 -29.03
CA THR A 12 -36.38 11.97 -27.56
C THR A 12 -35.76 10.72 -26.96
N VAL A 13 -34.97 9.97 -27.73
CA VAL A 13 -34.49 8.64 -27.35
C VAL A 13 -32.97 8.64 -27.13
N ALA A 14 -32.54 8.14 -25.97
CA ALA A 14 -31.18 7.68 -25.75
C ALA A 14 -31.14 6.14 -25.82
N VAL A 15 -30.02 5.60 -26.31
CA VAL A 15 -29.81 4.14 -26.40
C VAL A 15 -28.54 3.75 -25.66
N VAL A 16 -28.68 2.83 -24.70
CA VAL A 16 -27.57 2.17 -24.02
C VAL A 16 -27.44 0.76 -24.57
N THR A 17 -26.24 0.44 -25.07
CA THR A 17 -25.93 -0.84 -25.73
C THR A 17 -25.18 -1.84 -24.85
N LEU A 18 -24.94 -1.50 -23.57
CA LEU A 18 -24.17 -2.33 -22.63
C LEU A 18 -22.80 -2.70 -23.22
N TRP A 19 -22.45 -3.99 -23.30
CA TRP A 19 -21.24 -4.49 -23.96
C TRP A 19 -21.42 -4.83 -25.44
N SER A 20 -22.64 -4.72 -25.96
CA SER A 20 -22.89 -4.98 -27.38
C SER A 20 -22.27 -3.89 -28.25
N ASP A 21 -21.75 -4.30 -29.40
CA ASP A 21 -21.16 -3.41 -30.39
C ASP A 21 -22.21 -2.45 -30.98
N ARG A 22 -22.16 -1.17 -30.56
CA ARG A 22 -23.09 -0.14 -31.02
C ARG A 22 -22.93 0.21 -32.49
N THR A 23 -21.74 0.03 -33.08
CA THR A 23 -21.48 0.34 -34.49
C THR A 23 -22.27 -0.57 -35.42
N LYS A 24 -22.58 -1.79 -34.97
CA LYS A 24 -23.47 -2.74 -35.67
C LYS A 24 -24.96 -2.42 -35.49
N LEU A 25 -25.31 -1.64 -34.46
CA LEU A 25 -26.69 -1.26 -34.19
C LEU A 25 -27.06 0.06 -34.88
N MET A 26 -26.19 1.07 -34.87
CA MET A 26 -26.46 2.41 -35.39
C MET A 26 -27.07 2.42 -36.80
N PRO A 27 -26.57 1.65 -37.80
CA PRO A 27 -27.16 1.62 -39.14
C PRO A 27 -28.61 1.13 -39.15
N LYS A 28 -29.00 0.27 -38.20
CA LYS A 28 -30.35 -0.29 -38.09
C LYS A 28 -31.33 0.70 -37.46
N LEU A 29 -30.84 1.65 -36.68
CA LEU A 29 -31.66 2.68 -36.04
C LEU A 29 -31.94 3.86 -36.96
N GLN A 30 -31.20 4.02 -38.07
CA GLN A 30 -31.40 5.07 -39.07
C GLN A 30 -31.50 6.49 -38.47
N GLY A 31 -30.73 6.76 -37.42
CA GLY A 31 -30.72 8.06 -36.74
C GLY A 31 -31.91 8.34 -35.83
N LYS A 32 -32.80 7.37 -35.55
CA LYS A 32 -33.98 7.52 -34.66
C LYS A 32 -33.66 7.72 -33.17
N TYR A 33 -32.43 8.06 -32.82
CA TYR A 33 -31.96 8.30 -31.47
C TYR A 33 -31.25 9.65 -31.40
N HIS A 34 -31.26 10.28 -30.24
CA HIS A 34 -30.48 11.48 -29.95
C HIS A 34 -29.04 11.10 -29.63
N ILE A 35 -28.88 10.16 -28.70
CA ILE A 35 -27.56 9.71 -28.20
C ILE A 35 -27.57 8.19 -28.14
N ILE A 36 -26.46 7.58 -28.54
CA ILE A 36 -26.19 6.16 -28.31
C ILE A 36 -24.82 5.98 -27.66
N GLY A 37 -24.73 5.09 -26.68
CA GLY A 37 -23.49 4.81 -25.98
C GLY A 37 -23.43 3.39 -25.43
N ASN A 38 -22.23 2.98 -25.04
CA ASN A 38 -22.01 1.76 -24.30
C ASN A 38 -22.05 2.03 -22.79
N LEU A 39 -22.55 1.08 -22.01
CA LEU A 39 -22.50 1.10 -20.54
C LEU A 39 -21.79 -0.17 -20.07
N TYR A 40 -20.45 -0.11 -20.05
CA TYR A 40 -19.61 -1.26 -19.72
C TYR A 40 -19.58 -1.59 -18.22
N SER A 41 -19.75 -0.58 -17.37
CA SER A 41 -19.68 -0.71 -15.91
C SER A 41 -20.74 0.13 -15.22
N SER A 42 -21.08 -0.25 -13.99
CA SER A 42 -22.09 0.46 -13.19
C SER A 42 -21.63 1.87 -12.78
N ASN A 43 -20.31 2.12 -12.69
CA ASN A 43 -19.79 3.49 -12.50
C ASN A 43 -20.12 4.40 -13.70
N GLY A 44 -20.28 3.82 -14.90
CA GLY A 44 -20.71 4.53 -16.11
C GLY A 44 -22.07 5.21 -15.98
N ILE A 45 -22.92 4.76 -15.05
CA ILE A 45 -24.24 5.34 -14.77
C ILE A 45 -24.12 6.82 -14.37
N ASN A 46 -23.06 7.20 -13.65
CA ASN A 46 -22.84 8.61 -13.27
C ASN A 46 -22.71 9.53 -14.49
N TYR A 47 -21.92 9.13 -15.48
CA TYR A 47 -21.75 9.89 -16.72
C TYR A 47 -23.01 9.86 -17.59
N MET A 48 -23.75 8.76 -17.56
CA MET A 48 -25.05 8.66 -18.24
C MET A 48 -26.07 9.64 -17.64
N LEU A 49 -26.19 9.72 -16.31
CA LEU A 49 -27.08 10.68 -15.63
C LEU A 49 -26.68 12.13 -15.94
N GLN A 50 -25.38 12.44 -15.89
CA GLN A 50 -24.85 13.75 -16.28
C GLN A 50 -25.23 14.11 -17.73
N THR A 51 -25.15 13.13 -18.64
CA THR A 51 -25.55 13.31 -20.04
C THR A 51 -27.05 13.58 -20.14
N LEU A 52 -27.91 12.80 -19.47
CA LEU A 52 -29.36 12.99 -19.51
C LEU A 52 -29.79 14.36 -18.98
N LEU A 53 -29.11 14.89 -17.95
CA LEU A 53 -29.33 16.25 -17.45
C LEU A 53 -28.99 17.33 -18.49
N ALA A 54 -27.97 17.10 -19.31
CA ALA A 54 -27.56 18.02 -20.36
C ALA A 54 -28.49 17.99 -21.60
N PHE A 55 -29.32 16.95 -21.76
CA PHE A 55 -30.23 16.80 -22.88
C PHE A 55 -31.68 16.53 -22.44
N PRO A 56 -32.42 17.54 -21.93
CA PRO A 56 -33.79 17.36 -21.45
C PRO A 56 -34.83 17.01 -22.53
N SER A 57 -34.45 17.11 -23.81
CA SER A 57 -35.22 16.56 -24.92
C SER A 57 -35.32 15.04 -24.87
N ILE A 58 -34.41 14.35 -24.19
CA ILE A 58 -34.43 12.89 -24.04
C ILE A 58 -35.48 12.52 -22.99
N ARG A 59 -36.44 11.69 -23.41
CA ARG A 59 -37.59 11.21 -22.64
C ARG A 59 -37.60 9.70 -22.45
N TYR A 60 -36.84 8.97 -23.28
CA TYR A 60 -36.77 7.52 -23.24
C TYR A 60 -35.31 7.05 -23.24
N LEU A 61 -35.00 6.10 -22.37
CA LEU A 61 -33.72 5.41 -22.31
C LEU A 61 -33.94 3.95 -22.70
N ILE A 62 -33.58 3.60 -23.93
CA ILE A 62 -33.59 2.21 -24.38
C ILE A 62 -32.38 1.50 -23.78
N VAL A 63 -32.61 0.39 -23.08
CA VAL A 63 -31.54 -0.49 -22.60
C VAL A 63 -31.55 -1.75 -23.46
N TRP A 64 -30.49 -1.97 -24.23
CA TRP A 64 -30.37 -3.09 -25.14
C TRP A 64 -28.96 -3.69 -25.12
N GLY A 65 -28.85 -4.96 -25.47
CA GLY A 65 -27.57 -5.65 -25.62
C GLY A 65 -27.27 -6.64 -24.50
N PHE A 66 -26.02 -7.10 -24.45
CA PHE A 66 -25.53 -8.05 -23.45
C PHE A 66 -24.69 -7.33 -22.40
N SER A 67 -24.87 -7.72 -21.15
CA SER A 67 -24.06 -7.24 -20.03
C SER A 67 -23.02 -8.30 -19.67
N LEU A 68 -21.74 -7.92 -19.62
CA LEU A 68 -20.67 -8.73 -19.03
C LEU A 68 -20.39 -8.34 -17.57
N THR A 69 -21.11 -7.33 -17.07
CA THR A 69 -21.03 -6.84 -15.69
C THR A 69 -22.44 -6.78 -15.10
N LYS A 70 -22.63 -6.18 -13.91
CA LYS A 70 -23.96 -5.97 -13.31
C LYS A 70 -24.58 -4.62 -13.66
N SER A 71 -24.01 -3.88 -14.62
CA SER A 71 -24.41 -2.49 -14.92
C SER A 71 -25.84 -2.34 -15.40
N ASP A 72 -26.38 -3.36 -16.07
CA ASP A 72 -27.76 -3.42 -16.51
C ASP A 72 -28.73 -3.59 -15.33
N ALA A 73 -28.42 -4.50 -14.40
CA ALA A 73 -29.21 -4.70 -13.18
C ALA A 73 -29.16 -3.44 -12.30
N ASP A 74 -27.97 -2.89 -12.08
CA ASP A 74 -27.78 -1.69 -11.25
C ASP A 74 -28.51 -0.47 -11.84
N LEU A 75 -28.54 -0.32 -13.17
CA LEU A 75 -29.29 0.74 -13.85
C LEU A 75 -30.81 0.61 -13.63
N VAL A 76 -31.34 -0.62 -13.73
CA VAL A 76 -32.77 -0.87 -13.47
C VAL A 76 -33.09 -0.59 -12.01
N THR A 77 -32.28 -1.08 -11.06
CA THR A 77 -32.44 -0.81 -9.63
C THR A 77 -32.40 0.69 -9.32
N LEU A 78 -31.48 1.45 -9.93
CA LEU A 78 -31.47 2.91 -9.78
C LEU A 78 -32.79 3.53 -10.25
N TRP A 79 -33.34 3.11 -11.38
CA TRP A 79 -34.59 3.67 -11.87
C TRP A 79 -35.78 3.29 -11.00
N THR A 80 -35.84 2.06 -10.50
CA THR A 80 -36.96 1.57 -9.68
C THR A 80 -36.90 2.04 -8.23
N GLU A 81 -35.73 2.01 -7.61
CA GLU A 81 -35.54 2.23 -6.17
C GLU A 81 -34.85 3.56 -5.84
N GLY A 82 -34.12 4.14 -6.79
CA GLY A 82 -33.45 5.42 -6.60
C GLY A 82 -32.10 5.29 -5.92
N VAL A 83 -31.84 6.23 -5.01
CA VAL A 83 -30.56 6.35 -4.31
C VAL A 83 -30.82 6.32 -2.81
N GLU A 84 -30.13 5.45 -2.10
CA GLU A 84 -30.13 5.40 -0.64
C GLU A 84 -28.71 5.75 -0.13
N LYS A 85 -28.60 6.77 0.72
CA LYS A 85 -27.30 7.23 1.29
C LYS A 85 -26.21 7.43 0.22
N GLY A 86 -26.59 7.99 -0.95
CA GLY A 86 -25.68 8.25 -2.06
C GLY A 86 -25.27 7.03 -2.88
N LYS A 87 -25.94 5.88 -2.73
CA LYS A 87 -25.63 4.64 -3.47
C LYS A 87 -26.86 4.04 -4.13
N ILE A 88 -26.65 3.23 -5.16
CA ILE A 88 -27.71 2.37 -5.71
C ILE A 88 -27.99 1.27 -4.67
N PRO A 89 -29.25 1.10 -4.20
CA PRO A 89 -29.60 0.11 -3.18
C PRO A 89 -29.11 -1.30 -3.51
N GLY A 90 -28.56 -2.00 -2.51
CA GLY A 90 -28.02 -3.36 -2.68
C GLY A 90 -26.68 -3.46 -3.41
N THR A 91 -26.05 -2.33 -3.77
CA THR A 91 -24.78 -2.30 -4.51
C THR A 91 -23.67 -1.53 -3.76
N LYS A 92 -22.43 -1.65 -4.25
CA LYS A 92 -21.30 -0.80 -3.82
C LYS A 92 -21.17 0.49 -4.63
N ILE A 93 -22.06 0.73 -5.60
CA ILE A 93 -21.94 1.80 -6.59
C ILE A 93 -22.42 3.11 -5.99
N SER A 94 -21.52 4.08 -5.94
CA SER A 94 -21.81 5.42 -5.45
C SER A 94 -22.27 6.32 -6.59
N ILE A 95 -23.29 7.11 -6.32
CA ILE A 95 -23.83 8.10 -7.24
C ILE A 95 -23.19 9.45 -6.93
N LEU A 96 -22.57 10.04 -7.95
CA LEU A 96 -21.76 11.27 -7.88
C LEU A 96 -22.59 12.51 -8.22
N LEU A 97 -23.91 12.41 -8.12
CA LEU A 97 -24.87 13.50 -8.28
C LEU A 97 -25.72 13.58 -7.00
N ASP A 98 -26.19 14.78 -6.67
CA ASP A 98 -27.14 14.92 -5.57
C ASP A 98 -28.45 14.16 -5.87
N PRO A 99 -29.12 13.64 -4.83
CA PRO A 99 -30.35 12.84 -5.00
C PRO A 99 -31.45 13.57 -5.77
N GLU A 100 -31.58 14.90 -5.61
CA GLU A 100 -32.62 15.69 -6.29
C GLU A 100 -32.46 15.67 -7.80
N ARG A 101 -31.22 15.83 -8.31
CA ARG A 101 -30.92 15.74 -9.74
C ARG A 101 -31.13 14.34 -10.30
N VAL A 102 -30.84 13.30 -9.52
CA VAL A 102 -31.10 11.92 -9.95
C VAL A 102 -32.59 11.67 -10.07
N ASP A 103 -33.38 12.11 -9.09
CA ASP A 103 -34.83 11.98 -9.12
C ASP A 103 -35.46 12.81 -10.25
N LEU A 104 -34.89 13.98 -10.57
CA LEU A 104 -35.30 14.79 -11.71
C LEU A 104 -35.18 14.01 -13.03
N VAL A 105 -34.05 13.31 -13.25
CA VAL A 105 -33.87 12.45 -14.44
C VAL A 105 -34.84 11.28 -14.41
N ARG A 106 -34.91 10.54 -13.30
CA ARG A 106 -35.77 9.34 -13.16
C ARG A 106 -37.25 9.63 -13.40
N LYS A 107 -37.74 10.77 -12.92
CA LYS A 107 -39.14 11.18 -13.08
C LYS A 107 -39.49 11.53 -14.52
N ASN A 108 -38.52 12.06 -15.28
CA ASN A 108 -38.77 12.61 -16.62
C ASN A 108 -38.34 11.70 -17.76
N VAL A 109 -37.40 10.78 -17.53
CA VAL A 109 -36.87 9.82 -18.51
C VAL A 109 -37.35 8.41 -18.17
N ARG A 110 -38.05 7.77 -19.11
CA ARG A 110 -38.58 6.40 -18.95
C ARG A 110 -37.61 5.37 -19.49
N ILE A 111 -37.33 4.32 -18.71
CA ILE A 111 -36.58 3.16 -19.23
C ILE A 111 -37.49 2.29 -20.09
N VAL A 112 -36.95 1.87 -21.23
CA VAL A 112 -37.52 0.83 -22.09
C VAL A 112 -36.52 -0.32 -22.14
N ASP A 113 -36.82 -1.38 -21.39
CA ASP A 113 -35.94 -2.55 -21.29
C ASP A 113 -36.17 -3.49 -22.49
N LEU A 114 -35.18 -3.52 -23.38
CA LEU A 114 -35.13 -4.42 -24.54
C LEU A 114 -33.96 -5.39 -24.44
N ARG A 115 -33.42 -5.64 -23.24
CA ARG A 115 -32.36 -6.63 -23.04
C ARG A 115 -32.80 -8.01 -23.54
N GLY A 116 -31.87 -8.73 -24.16
CA GLY A 116 -32.13 -10.03 -24.78
C GLY A 116 -33.00 -10.02 -26.04
N ARG A 117 -33.53 -8.87 -26.46
CA ARG A 117 -34.33 -8.76 -27.70
C ARG A 117 -33.45 -8.66 -28.95
N PRO A 118 -33.90 -9.14 -30.12
CA PRO A 118 -33.20 -8.94 -31.39
C PRO A 118 -33.02 -7.47 -31.74
N SER A 119 -31.86 -7.10 -32.29
CA SER A 119 -31.57 -5.70 -32.72
C SER A 119 -32.58 -5.12 -33.73
N THR A 120 -33.29 -5.97 -34.46
CA THR A 120 -34.32 -5.59 -35.45
C THR A 120 -35.61 -5.06 -34.81
N GLU A 121 -35.83 -5.32 -33.52
CA GLU A 121 -37.02 -4.86 -32.79
C GLU A 121 -36.88 -3.44 -32.23
N ILE A 122 -35.65 -2.95 -32.07
CA ILE A 122 -35.38 -1.67 -31.40
C ILE A 122 -35.99 -0.49 -32.17
N ALA A 123 -35.78 -0.43 -33.49
CA ALA A 123 -36.34 0.65 -34.31
C ALA A 123 -37.88 0.68 -34.26
N LYS A 124 -38.52 -0.51 -34.25
CA LYS A 124 -39.98 -0.63 -34.10
C LYS A 124 -40.45 -0.19 -32.72
N ALA A 125 -39.69 -0.55 -31.68
CA ALA A 125 -39.98 -0.11 -30.32
C ALA A 125 -39.88 1.41 -30.20
N ILE A 126 -38.88 2.04 -30.83
CA ILE A 126 -38.73 3.49 -30.89
C ILE A 126 -39.91 4.15 -31.61
N ASP A 127 -40.35 3.60 -32.75
CA ASP A 127 -41.49 4.15 -33.51
C ASP A 127 -42.81 4.11 -32.73
N ALA A 128 -42.94 3.19 -31.76
CA ALA A 128 -44.12 3.06 -30.91
C ALA A 128 -44.10 4.02 -29.70
N LEU A 129 -43.01 4.76 -29.46
CA LEU A 129 -42.91 5.67 -28.33
C LEU A 129 -43.70 6.95 -28.59
N PRO A 130 -44.53 7.40 -27.62
CA PRO A 130 -45.22 8.67 -27.72
C PRO A 130 -44.25 9.85 -27.89
N ALA A 131 -44.65 10.82 -28.72
CA ALA A 131 -43.97 12.11 -28.75
C ALA A 131 -44.15 12.82 -27.40
N MET A 132 -43.07 13.40 -26.89
CA MET A 132 -43.05 14.08 -25.61
C MET A 132 -42.17 15.32 -25.71
N GLU A 133 -42.61 16.43 -25.12
CA GLU A 133 -41.82 17.66 -25.08
C GLU A 133 -40.62 17.55 -24.14
N SER A 134 -39.66 18.47 -24.30
CA SER A 134 -38.55 18.62 -23.36
C SER A 134 -39.06 18.80 -21.93
N TRP A 135 -38.38 18.21 -20.94
CA TRP A 135 -38.76 18.37 -19.53
C TRP A 135 -38.08 19.55 -18.83
N GLY A 136 -37.24 20.32 -19.53
CA GLY A 136 -36.59 21.51 -18.98
C GLY A 136 -35.50 22.08 -19.89
N GLU A 137 -34.69 22.98 -19.30
CA GLU A 137 -33.49 23.55 -19.93
C GLU A 137 -32.25 22.69 -19.63
N PRO A 138 -31.27 22.61 -20.55
CA PRO A 138 -30.03 21.86 -20.34
C PRO A 138 -29.32 22.20 -19.03
N LEU A 139 -29.02 21.16 -18.24
CA LEU A 139 -28.29 21.30 -16.97
C LEU A 139 -26.89 20.69 -17.09
N HIS A 140 -25.88 21.55 -17.18
CA HIS A 140 -24.47 21.15 -17.16
C HIS A 140 -23.96 21.07 -15.72
N VAL A 141 -23.81 19.85 -15.22
CA VAL A 141 -23.37 19.58 -13.84
C VAL A 141 -22.02 18.87 -13.84
N SER A 142 -21.17 19.19 -12.87
CA SER A 142 -19.95 18.41 -12.62
C SER A 142 -20.27 17.28 -11.65
N LEU A 143 -19.76 16.08 -11.94
CA LEU A 143 -19.85 14.96 -11.00
C LEU A 143 -19.02 15.27 -9.76
N MET A 144 -19.54 14.88 -8.60
CA MET A 144 -18.75 14.85 -7.35
C MET A 144 -17.54 13.94 -7.56
N PRO A 145 -16.37 14.25 -6.97
CA PRO A 145 -15.21 13.36 -7.07
C PRO A 145 -15.56 12.00 -6.46
N GLU A 146 -15.03 10.92 -7.06
CA GLU A 146 -15.10 9.61 -6.45
C GLU A 146 -14.46 9.68 -5.07
N SER A 147 -15.06 8.99 -4.09
CA SER A 147 -14.45 8.84 -2.77
C SER A 147 -13.10 8.15 -2.95
N VAL A 148 -12.00 8.84 -2.63
CA VAL A 148 -10.68 8.23 -2.60
C VAL A 148 -10.70 7.13 -1.54
N VAL A 149 -10.31 5.92 -1.92
CA VAL A 149 -10.21 4.82 -0.98
C VAL A 149 -9.15 5.18 0.06
N GLU A 150 -9.52 5.18 1.35
CA GLU A 150 -8.60 5.56 2.43
C GLU A 150 -7.41 4.58 2.56
N THR A 151 -7.58 3.33 2.10
CA THR A 151 -6.60 2.24 2.20
C THR A 151 -6.55 1.43 0.91
N ILE A 152 -5.35 1.21 0.37
CA ILE A 152 -5.11 0.32 -0.76
C ILE A 152 -5.20 -1.14 -0.29
N PRO A 153 -5.88 -2.04 -1.03
CA PRO A 153 -5.94 -3.46 -0.68
C PRO A 153 -4.55 -4.08 -0.48
N SER A 154 -4.43 -4.91 0.55
CA SER A 154 -3.20 -5.60 0.93
C SER A 154 -3.54 -6.88 1.71
N PRO A 155 -2.65 -7.88 1.83
CA PRO A 155 -2.86 -9.05 2.68
C PRO A 155 -3.08 -8.74 4.17
N LEU A 156 -2.84 -7.48 4.60
CA LEU A 156 -2.98 -6.97 5.97
C LEU A 156 -2.04 -7.62 7.00
N SER A 157 -1.10 -8.45 6.55
CA SER A 157 -0.14 -9.13 7.41
C SER A 157 1.14 -9.45 6.64
N GLY A 158 2.27 -9.43 7.33
CA GLY A 158 3.53 -9.99 6.83
C GLY A 158 4.18 -9.15 5.75
N HIS A 159 4.69 -7.97 6.13
CA HIS A 159 5.48 -7.13 5.24
C HIS A 159 6.86 -6.88 5.83
N HIS A 160 7.88 -6.95 4.99
CA HIS A 160 9.26 -6.69 5.37
C HIS A 160 9.76 -5.38 4.77
N ILE A 161 10.29 -4.52 5.63
CA ILE A 161 11.01 -3.30 5.26
C ILE A 161 12.46 -3.49 5.70
N TYR A 162 13.39 -3.30 4.77
CA TYR A 162 14.81 -3.19 5.08
C TYR A 162 15.28 -1.78 4.78
N GLU A 163 16.08 -1.22 5.68
CA GLU A 163 16.70 0.07 5.50
C GLU A 163 18.03 0.16 6.25
N GLU A 164 18.98 0.94 5.75
CA GLU A 164 20.25 1.16 6.45
C GLU A 164 20.07 2.13 7.63
N SER A 165 19.26 3.17 7.45
CA SER A 165 18.96 4.20 8.47
C SER A 165 17.72 3.92 9.30
N VAL A 166 17.76 4.26 10.59
CA VAL A 166 16.60 4.20 11.49
C VAL A 166 15.52 5.19 11.02
N PHE A 167 15.93 6.41 10.66
CA PHE A 167 15.01 7.43 10.15
C PHE A 167 14.35 7.01 8.84
N GLY A 168 15.13 6.49 7.89
CA GLY A 168 14.55 6.00 6.64
C GLY A 168 13.61 4.80 6.85
N ALA A 169 13.92 3.92 7.81
CA ALA A 169 13.08 2.79 8.16
C ALA A 169 11.73 3.27 8.71
N TRP A 170 11.77 4.31 9.55
CA TRP A 170 10.59 4.98 10.09
C TRP A 170 9.74 5.60 8.96
N VAL A 171 10.32 6.43 8.11
CA VAL A 171 9.64 7.07 6.96
C VAL A 171 8.98 6.02 6.04
N LYS A 172 9.71 4.94 5.70
CA LYS A 172 9.17 3.83 4.90
C LYS A 172 8.01 3.13 5.59
N SER A 173 8.11 2.93 6.91
CA SER A 173 7.04 2.32 7.71
C SER A 173 5.78 3.20 7.76
N LEU A 174 5.95 4.51 7.95
CA LEU A 174 4.84 5.48 7.90
C LEU A 174 4.15 5.46 6.53
N ASN A 175 4.91 5.58 5.45
CA ASN A 175 4.38 5.53 4.08
C ASN A 175 3.62 4.21 3.81
N TYR A 176 4.13 3.08 4.31
CA TYR A 176 3.48 1.79 4.14
C TYR A 176 2.14 1.72 4.90
N ILE A 177 2.11 2.05 6.19
CA ILE A 177 0.86 2.04 6.97
C ILE A 177 -0.15 3.05 6.44
N MET A 178 0.29 4.25 6.04
CA MET A 178 -0.60 5.25 5.48
C MET A 178 -1.25 4.79 4.16
N LYS A 179 -0.60 3.92 3.39
CA LYS A 179 -1.16 3.34 2.15
C LYS A 179 -1.98 2.09 2.36
N PHE A 180 -1.49 1.15 3.17
CA PHE A 180 -2.01 -0.23 3.22
C PHE A 180 -2.59 -0.61 4.58
N GLY A 181 -2.45 0.25 5.60
CA GLY A 181 -3.02 0.00 6.92
C GLY A 181 -4.54 0.02 6.86
N ASN A 182 -5.17 -1.01 7.40
CA ASN A 182 -6.62 -1.11 7.47
C ASN A 182 -7.17 -0.11 8.49
N MET A 183 -8.23 0.59 8.11
CA MET A 183 -8.90 1.53 8.99
C MET A 183 -9.77 0.78 10.00
N LYS A 184 -9.53 1.00 11.30
CA LYS A 184 -10.29 0.38 12.40
C LYS A 184 -10.34 1.30 13.62
N GLU A 185 -11.21 0.97 14.56
CA GLU A 185 -11.20 1.57 15.89
C GLU A 185 -10.21 0.84 16.81
N SER A 186 -9.56 1.58 17.70
CA SER A 186 -8.76 1.03 18.79
C SER A 186 -9.64 0.75 20.02
N GLU A 187 -9.08 0.05 21.00
CA GLU A 187 -9.74 -0.16 22.31
C GLU A 187 -10.04 1.15 23.05
N TYR A 188 -9.34 2.23 22.69
CA TYR A 188 -9.52 3.58 23.26
C TYR A 188 -10.57 4.42 22.51
N GLY A 189 -11.28 3.85 21.54
CA GLY A 189 -12.27 4.57 20.72
C GLY A 189 -11.66 5.52 19.68
N ILE A 190 -10.34 5.48 19.49
CA ILE A 190 -9.63 6.31 18.52
C ILE A 190 -9.48 5.51 17.22
N ARG A 191 -9.87 6.10 16.07
CA ARG A 191 -9.61 5.51 14.75
C ARG A 191 -8.12 5.42 14.48
N GLN A 192 -7.71 4.39 13.78
CA GLN A 192 -6.32 4.14 13.43
C GLN A 192 -6.19 3.35 12.13
N LYS A 193 -5.05 3.50 11.47
CA LYS A 193 -4.60 2.59 10.40
C LYS A 193 -3.70 1.54 11.02
N GLU A 194 -4.02 0.26 10.84
CA GLU A 194 -3.27 -0.88 11.39
C GLU A 194 -2.81 -1.84 10.30
N TYR A 195 -1.60 -2.37 10.45
CA TYR A 195 -1.08 -3.48 9.66
C TYR A 195 -0.43 -4.52 10.57
N ASN A 196 -0.71 -5.80 10.33
CA ASN A 196 -0.18 -6.85 11.20
C ASN A 196 1.20 -7.34 10.77
N ASN A 197 2.03 -7.72 11.73
CA ASN A 197 3.33 -8.35 11.51
C ASN A 197 4.23 -7.56 10.53
N LEU A 198 4.37 -6.25 10.78
CA LEU A 198 5.34 -5.43 10.06
C LEU A 198 6.74 -5.72 10.61
N MET A 199 7.59 -6.30 9.77
CA MET A 199 8.99 -6.57 10.08
C MET A 199 9.86 -5.46 9.50
N VAL A 200 10.64 -4.80 10.35
CA VAL A 200 11.57 -3.74 9.95
C VAL A 200 12.98 -4.15 10.35
N THR A 201 13.86 -4.33 9.37
CA THR A 201 15.28 -4.65 9.58
C THR A 201 16.13 -3.43 9.27
N ILE A 202 16.98 -3.06 10.22
CA ILE A 202 17.89 -1.92 10.12
C ILE A 202 19.32 -2.44 9.92
N GLY A 203 19.95 -1.99 8.83
CA GLY A 203 21.26 -2.43 8.36
C GLY A 203 22.44 -1.78 9.09
N LYS A 204 22.33 -0.50 9.49
CA LYS A 204 23.38 0.22 10.23
C LYS A 204 22.94 0.61 11.63
N ASN A 205 23.88 0.52 12.55
CA ASN A 205 23.73 1.06 13.89
C ASN A 205 24.54 2.36 13.99
N TYR A 206 23.86 3.51 14.08
CA TYR A 206 24.49 4.81 14.21
C TYR A 206 24.65 5.22 15.68
N ASP A 207 25.79 5.84 16.00
CA ASP A 207 26.05 6.39 17.35
C ASP A 207 25.46 7.78 17.59
N PHE A 208 24.68 8.31 16.63
CA PHE A 208 24.05 9.61 16.72
C PHE A 208 22.57 9.53 16.33
N ILE A 209 21.79 10.49 16.82
CA ILE A 209 20.41 10.71 16.39
C ILE A 209 20.45 11.37 15.00
N GLU A 210 19.86 10.70 14.01
CA GLU A 210 19.79 11.20 12.64
C GLU A 210 19.02 12.53 12.57
N TYR A 211 19.48 13.46 11.73
CA TYR A 211 18.94 14.83 11.65
C TYR A 211 17.42 14.86 11.42
N GLY A 212 16.89 13.94 10.61
CA GLY A 212 15.46 13.87 10.31
C GLY A 212 14.57 13.68 11.55
N PHE A 213 15.07 13.08 12.63
CA PHE A 213 14.30 12.97 13.87
C PHE A 213 14.15 14.31 14.60
N LYS A 214 15.04 15.28 14.37
CA LYS A 214 15.04 16.57 15.10
C LYS A 214 13.85 17.45 14.76
N GLU A 215 13.16 17.18 13.66
CA GLU A 215 11.93 17.87 13.28
C GLU A 215 10.72 17.41 14.11
N GLN A 216 10.82 16.22 14.72
CA GLN A 216 9.70 15.54 15.37
C GLN A 216 9.95 15.27 16.87
N PHE A 217 11.23 15.16 17.26
CA PHE A 217 11.64 14.86 18.63
C PHE A 217 12.79 15.76 19.04
N THR A 218 12.81 16.13 20.32
CA THR A 218 13.99 16.79 20.89
C THR A 218 15.07 15.75 21.21
N ALA A 219 16.34 16.17 21.19
CA ALA A 219 17.43 15.27 21.57
C ALA A 219 17.30 14.80 23.03
N ASP A 220 16.88 15.70 23.92
CA ASP A 220 16.68 15.41 25.35
C ASP A 220 15.57 14.37 25.55
N GLU A 221 14.44 14.49 24.87
CA GLU A 221 13.35 13.51 24.92
C GLU A 221 13.80 12.10 24.50
N LEU A 222 14.56 12.00 23.41
CA LEU A 222 15.09 10.72 22.94
C LEU A 222 16.12 10.13 23.91
N GLN A 223 16.95 11.00 24.49
CA GLN A 223 17.98 10.62 25.45
C GLN A 223 17.37 10.14 26.76
N GLU A 224 16.43 10.90 27.34
CA GLU A 224 15.70 10.54 28.56
C GLU A 224 14.97 9.21 28.40
N TYR A 225 14.32 9.00 27.24
CA TYR A 225 13.66 7.72 26.94
C TYR A 225 14.66 6.57 26.90
N ALA A 226 15.80 6.75 26.23
CA ALA A 226 16.85 5.74 26.15
C ALA A 226 17.45 5.45 27.53
N ASP A 227 17.65 6.46 28.38
CA ASP A 227 18.15 6.29 29.75
C ASP A 227 17.14 5.54 30.62
N SER A 228 15.84 5.84 30.50
CA SER A 228 14.79 5.09 31.19
C SER A 228 14.74 3.61 30.78
N LEU A 229 14.95 3.31 29.49
CA LEU A 229 15.02 1.92 29.00
C LEU A 229 16.24 1.17 29.56
N MET A 230 17.31 1.90 29.84
CA MET A 230 18.58 1.37 30.36
C MET A 230 18.66 1.35 31.90
N SER A 231 17.54 1.56 32.61
CA SER A 231 17.50 1.56 34.07
C SER A 231 16.45 0.59 34.63
N ALA A 232 16.82 -0.16 35.66
CA ALA A 232 15.87 -0.97 36.44
C ALA A 232 14.89 -0.11 37.25
N ASP A 233 15.22 1.17 37.49
CA ASP A 233 14.44 2.05 38.33
C ASP A 233 13.08 2.36 37.70
N LYS A 234 12.02 2.11 38.48
CA LYS A 234 10.66 2.50 38.15
C LYS A 234 10.25 3.70 38.98
N GLN A 235 9.91 4.80 38.31
CA GLN A 235 9.36 5.97 39.00
C GLN A 235 8.04 5.62 39.71
N PRO A 236 7.81 6.15 40.93
CA PRO A 236 6.56 5.93 41.66
C PRO A 236 5.33 6.34 40.83
N GLY A 237 4.34 5.44 40.75
CA GLY A 237 3.08 5.68 40.03
C GLY A 237 3.02 5.08 38.61
N LEU A 238 4.15 4.59 38.07
CA LEU A 238 4.13 3.82 36.83
C LEU A 238 3.81 2.34 37.11
N SER A 239 2.96 1.73 36.26
CA SER A 239 2.66 0.29 36.35
C SER A 239 3.91 -0.55 36.07
N TYR A 240 4.65 -0.20 35.02
CA TYR A 240 5.92 -0.84 34.63
C TYR A 240 6.81 0.14 33.85
N THR A 241 8.11 -0.18 33.74
CA THR A 241 8.99 0.36 32.69
C THR A 241 9.64 -0.78 31.92
N TYR A 242 10.10 -0.53 30.69
CA TYR A 242 10.84 -1.57 29.95
C TYR A 242 12.15 -1.93 30.65
N GLY A 243 12.88 -0.96 31.19
CA GLY A 243 14.12 -1.20 31.89
C GLY A 243 13.94 -2.05 33.16
N GLU A 244 12.91 -1.78 33.98
CA GLU A 244 12.51 -2.65 35.12
C GLU A 244 12.27 -4.09 34.63
N ARG A 245 11.46 -4.27 33.58
CA ARG A 245 11.14 -5.61 33.05
C ARG A 245 12.35 -6.32 32.45
N LEU A 246 13.39 -5.60 32.04
CA LEU A 246 14.60 -6.18 31.46
C LEU A 246 15.67 -6.50 32.52
N MET A 247 15.81 -5.65 33.53
CA MET A 247 16.94 -5.68 34.48
C MET A 247 16.55 -6.09 35.91
N ASP A 248 15.26 -6.01 36.27
CA ASP A 248 14.75 -6.47 37.57
C ASP A 248 13.36 -7.13 37.44
N TYR A 249 13.27 -8.14 36.56
CA TYR A 249 12.03 -8.89 36.37
C TYR A 249 11.79 -9.82 37.56
N ARG A 250 11.10 -9.32 38.58
CA ARG A 250 10.85 -10.04 39.85
C ARG A 250 12.16 -10.54 40.48
N GLY A 251 13.19 -9.70 40.52
CA GLY A 251 14.52 -10.07 41.04
C GLY A 251 15.46 -10.68 40.00
N ASN A 252 15.07 -10.76 38.71
CA ASN A 252 15.89 -11.36 37.66
C ASN A 252 16.36 -10.32 36.64
N ASP A 253 17.67 -10.17 36.51
CA ASP A 253 18.30 -9.38 35.45
C ASP A 253 18.48 -10.23 34.18
N GLN A 254 17.56 -10.06 33.23
CA GLN A 254 17.56 -10.80 31.97
C GLN A 254 18.72 -10.35 31.06
N ILE A 255 19.15 -9.09 31.16
CA ILE A 255 20.27 -8.55 30.36
C ILE A 255 21.61 -9.10 30.86
N ALA A 256 21.82 -9.15 32.18
CA ALA A 256 23.00 -9.80 32.76
C ALA A 256 23.07 -11.28 32.40
N TYR A 257 21.93 -11.99 32.41
CA TYR A 257 21.85 -13.37 31.92
C TYR A 257 22.27 -13.48 30.45
N ILE A 258 21.74 -12.63 29.56
CA ILE A 258 22.09 -12.60 28.13
C ILE A 258 23.59 -12.40 27.92
N ILE A 259 24.19 -11.40 28.58
CA ILE A 259 25.62 -11.08 28.48
C ILE A 259 26.45 -12.29 28.89
N SER A 260 26.17 -12.86 30.06
CA SER A 260 26.87 -14.06 30.57
C SER A 260 26.69 -15.26 29.62
N LYS A 261 25.47 -15.46 29.11
CA LYS A 261 25.13 -16.61 28.29
C LYS A 261 25.85 -16.59 26.95
N LEU A 262 25.85 -15.46 26.26
CA LEU A 262 26.52 -15.31 24.97
C LEU A 262 28.03 -15.24 25.11
N GLY A 263 28.55 -14.62 26.18
CA GLY A 263 29.98 -14.63 26.48
C GLY A 263 30.53 -16.04 26.75
N ALA A 264 29.75 -16.90 27.43
CA ALA A 264 30.13 -18.30 27.67
C ALA A 264 29.82 -19.23 26.48
N SER A 265 28.80 -18.92 25.67
CA SER A 265 28.35 -19.76 24.57
C SER A 265 27.84 -18.90 23.40
N PRO A 266 28.73 -18.41 22.52
CA PRO A 266 28.37 -17.49 21.44
C PRO A 266 27.32 -18.02 20.47
N ASN A 267 27.28 -19.35 20.26
CA ASN A 267 26.31 -20.02 19.40
C ASN A 267 24.94 -20.27 20.06
N SER A 268 24.70 -19.73 21.28
CA SER A 268 23.46 -19.99 21.99
C SER A 268 22.26 -19.36 21.28
N ARG A 269 21.15 -20.10 21.28
CA ARG A 269 19.82 -19.62 20.85
C ARG A 269 18.91 -19.30 22.03
N ARG A 270 19.48 -19.14 23.23
CA ARG A 270 18.77 -18.97 24.51
C ARG A 270 19.05 -17.63 25.18
N ALA A 271 19.62 -16.68 24.45
CA ALA A 271 19.84 -15.32 24.91
C ALA A 271 18.60 -14.48 24.59
N VAL A 272 17.59 -14.62 25.45
CA VAL A 272 16.26 -14.05 25.27
C VAL A 272 15.82 -13.30 26.52
N ALA A 273 14.96 -12.29 26.35
CA ALA A 273 14.24 -11.63 27.43
C ALA A 273 12.74 -11.54 27.09
N VAL A 274 11.90 -11.71 28.11
CA VAL A 274 10.44 -11.64 28.02
C VAL A 274 9.92 -10.55 28.94
N LEU A 275 8.98 -9.73 28.47
CA LEU A 275 8.46 -8.60 29.24
C LEU A 275 6.98 -8.77 29.62
N TRP A 276 6.21 -9.51 28.81
CA TRP A 276 4.82 -9.80 29.11
C TRP A 276 4.72 -10.83 30.23
N ASP A 277 4.06 -10.45 31.31
CA ASP A 277 3.79 -11.28 32.46
C ASP A 277 2.32 -11.71 32.48
N PRO A 278 2.01 -12.97 32.14
CA PRO A 278 0.63 -13.43 32.10
C PRO A 278 -0.07 -13.37 33.46
N LEU A 279 0.67 -13.26 34.57
CA LEU A 279 0.08 -13.22 35.91
C LEU A 279 -0.43 -11.84 36.32
N ILE A 280 0.00 -10.77 35.64
CA ILE A 280 -0.40 -9.40 36.00
C ILE A 280 -0.86 -8.58 34.79
N ASP A 281 -0.28 -8.78 33.61
CA ASP A 281 -0.54 -7.89 32.47
C ASP A 281 -1.88 -8.17 31.77
N GLN A 282 -2.50 -9.33 32.00
CA GLN A 282 -3.83 -9.66 31.46
C GLN A 282 -4.96 -8.83 32.08
N GLU A 283 -4.77 -8.36 33.31
CA GLU A 283 -5.78 -7.61 34.06
C GLU A 283 -5.49 -6.10 34.07
N GLN A 284 -4.36 -5.67 33.49
CA GLN A 284 -3.94 -4.28 33.48
C GLN A 284 -4.45 -3.56 32.22
N PRO A 285 -4.99 -2.34 32.33
CA PRO A 285 -5.44 -1.56 31.16
C PRO A 285 -4.28 -1.18 30.23
N HIS A 286 -3.04 -1.19 30.74
CA HIS A 286 -1.83 -0.84 29.99
C HIS A 286 -0.71 -1.85 30.29
N GLY A 287 -0.69 -2.99 29.60
CA GLY A 287 0.44 -3.93 29.63
C GLY A 287 1.61 -3.53 28.71
N PRO A 288 2.78 -4.19 28.81
CA PRO A 288 3.95 -3.88 27.99
C PRO A 288 3.70 -4.12 26.51
N CYS A 289 4.02 -3.12 25.67
CA CYS A 289 3.94 -3.25 24.21
C CYS A 289 5.13 -4.06 23.66
N LEU A 290 6.34 -3.82 24.16
CA LEU A 290 7.50 -4.69 23.95
C LEU A 290 7.29 -6.01 24.69
N ASN A 291 7.43 -7.15 24.02
CA ASN A 291 7.14 -8.46 24.63
C ASN A 291 8.33 -9.40 24.65
N PHE A 292 9.17 -9.35 23.61
CA PHE A 292 10.26 -10.31 23.44
C PHE A 292 11.48 -9.64 22.82
N ILE A 293 12.65 -10.02 23.33
CA ILE A 293 13.97 -9.70 22.76
C ILE A 293 14.73 -11.00 22.60
N SER A 294 15.41 -11.19 21.47
CA SER A 294 16.40 -12.24 21.26
C SER A 294 17.68 -11.65 20.69
N PHE A 295 18.82 -12.13 21.19
CA PHE A 295 20.13 -11.85 20.64
C PHE A 295 20.81 -13.14 20.17
N ASN A 296 21.51 -13.06 19.04
CA ASN A 296 22.30 -14.17 18.51
C ASN A 296 23.57 -13.63 17.85
N ILE A 297 24.67 -14.38 17.90
CA ILE A 297 25.93 -13.98 17.26
C ILE A 297 26.06 -14.72 15.92
N HIS A 298 26.37 -13.98 14.86
CA HIS A 298 26.72 -14.52 13.55
C HIS A 298 27.81 -13.65 12.92
N ASN A 299 28.88 -14.25 12.41
CA ASN A 299 30.01 -13.54 11.79
C ASN A 299 30.56 -12.37 12.65
N ASP A 300 30.78 -12.62 13.94
CA ASP A 300 31.23 -11.63 14.94
C ASP A 300 30.28 -10.42 15.11
N GLU A 301 29.03 -10.54 14.70
CA GLU A 301 27.99 -9.52 14.87
C GLU A 301 26.87 -10.04 15.78
N LEU A 302 26.44 -9.20 16.72
CA LEU A 302 25.31 -9.47 17.61
C LEU A 302 24.02 -9.01 16.93
N PHE A 303 23.24 -9.94 16.37
CA PHE A 303 21.92 -9.68 15.80
C PHE A 303 20.88 -9.51 16.90
N ALA A 304 19.91 -8.62 16.69
CA ALA A 304 18.81 -8.37 17.59
C ALA A 304 17.46 -8.58 16.89
N SER A 305 16.56 -9.33 17.54
CA SER A 305 15.17 -9.51 17.10
C SER A 305 14.23 -9.09 18.23
N ILE A 306 13.42 -8.07 17.97
CA ILE A 306 12.55 -7.42 18.94
C ILE A 306 11.09 -7.59 18.50
N VAL A 307 10.21 -7.97 19.42
CA VAL A 307 8.78 -8.13 19.12
C VAL A 307 7.93 -7.20 19.96
N PHE A 308 7.12 -6.37 19.29
CA PHE A 308 6.09 -5.54 19.90
C PHE A 308 4.71 -6.10 19.56
N ARG A 309 3.86 -6.37 20.57
CA ARG A 309 2.48 -6.81 20.32
C ARG A 309 1.60 -5.70 19.72
N SER A 310 1.91 -4.45 20.04
CA SER A 310 1.24 -3.24 19.61
C SER A 310 2.29 -2.13 19.51
N HIS A 311 2.31 -1.39 18.41
CA HIS A 311 3.38 -0.44 18.14
C HIS A 311 2.86 0.81 17.41
N ASP A 312 2.73 1.91 18.16
CA ASP A 312 2.49 3.24 17.59
C ASP A 312 3.73 3.64 16.79
N LEU A 313 3.58 3.62 15.47
CA LEU A 313 4.67 3.91 14.56
C LEU A 313 5.04 5.38 14.54
N PHE A 314 4.13 6.31 14.84
CA PHE A 314 4.44 7.72 14.71
C PHE A 314 5.18 8.25 15.95
N LYS A 315 4.65 8.01 17.16
CA LYS A 315 5.21 8.62 18.39
C LYS A 315 6.15 7.71 19.17
N ALA A 316 5.91 6.40 19.18
CA ALA A 316 6.62 5.46 20.05
C ALA A 316 7.80 4.77 19.34
N TRP A 317 7.60 4.34 18.10
CA TRP A 317 8.58 3.54 17.36
C TRP A 317 9.98 4.15 17.30
N PRO A 318 10.16 5.45 16.97
CA PRO A 318 11.50 6.05 16.97
C PRO A 318 12.23 5.93 18.31
N LYS A 319 11.55 6.26 19.41
CA LYS A 319 12.08 6.22 20.76
C LYS A 319 12.44 4.79 21.16
N ASN A 320 11.54 3.85 20.88
CA ASN A 320 11.70 2.43 21.18
C ASN A 320 12.91 1.85 20.45
N VAL A 321 13.05 2.10 19.16
CA VAL A 321 14.13 1.57 18.34
C VAL A 321 15.48 2.15 18.73
N LEU A 322 15.58 3.47 18.90
CA LEU A 322 16.82 4.12 19.32
C LEU A 322 17.28 3.63 20.70
N GLY A 323 16.36 3.53 21.67
CA GLY A 323 16.66 3.01 23.00
C GLY A 323 17.13 1.54 22.98
N LEU A 324 16.48 0.68 22.21
CA LEU A 324 16.84 -0.73 22.12
C LEU A 324 18.11 -0.99 21.28
N MET A 325 18.43 -0.14 20.30
CA MET A 325 19.71 -0.20 19.61
C MET A 325 20.87 0.20 20.53
N ARG A 326 20.64 1.11 21.48
CA ARG A 326 21.59 1.40 22.57
C ARG A 326 21.75 0.21 23.52
N LEU A 327 20.67 -0.50 23.84
CA LEU A 327 20.73 -1.75 24.60
C LEU A 327 21.56 -2.83 23.87
N GLN A 328 21.37 -3.00 22.56
CA GLN A 328 22.18 -3.92 21.74
C GLN A 328 23.68 -3.58 21.84
N ARG A 329 24.04 -2.29 21.69
CA ARG A 329 25.41 -1.81 21.85
C ARG A 329 25.96 -2.11 23.25
N HIS A 330 25.18 -1.80 24.29
CA HIS A 330 25.55 -2.12 25.66
C HIS A 330 25.87 -3.62 25.83
N VAL A 331 25.03 -4.51 25.31
CA VAL A 331 25.27 -5.96 25.38
C VAL A 331 26.57 -6.35 24.65
N VAL A 332 26.81 -5.81 23.45
CA VAL A 332 28.08 -6.02 22.72
C VAL A 332 29.28 -5.58 23.56
N ASP A 333 29.25 -4.36 24.09
CA ASP A 333 30.34 -3.77 24.86
C ASP A 333 30.64 -4.60 26.12
N ARG A 334 29.59 -5.00 26.86
CA ARG A 334 29.76 -5.82 28.07
C ARG A 334 30.29 -7.22 27.76
N ILE A 335 29.88 -7.84 26.65
CA ILE A 335 30.42 -9.14 26.24
C ILE A 335 31.91 -9.00 25.87
N ASN A 336 32.24 -8.00 25.05
CA ASN A 336 33.63 -7.73 24.66
C ASN A 336 34.53 -7.45 25.88
N GLU A 337 34.06 -6.60 26.80
CA GLU A 337 34.76 -6.26 28.04
C GLU A 337 35.00 -7.49 28.93
N ARG A 338 33.95 -8.29 29.19
CA ARG A 338 34.01 -9.38 30.18
C ARG A 338 34.60 -10.68 29.65
N HIS A 339 34.51 -10.91 28.34
CA HIS A 339 34.85 -12.19 27.71
C HIS A 339 35.94 -12.09 26.65
N GLY A 340 36.53 -10.90 26.43
CA GLY A 340 37.65 -10.71 25.51
C GLY A 340 37.29 -10.93 24.03
N MET A 341 36.02 -10.75 23.67
CA MET A 341 35.52 -10.90 22.31
C MET A 341 35.69 -9.60 21.50
N ARG A 342 35.45 -9.67 20.19
CA ARG A 342 35.49 -8.51 19.26
C ARG A 342 34.21 -8.41 18.45
N LEU A 343 33.09 -8.48 19.14
CA LEU A 343 31.77 -8.38 18.54
C LEU A 343 31.46 -6.95 18.11
N LYS A 344 30.63 -6.82 17.09
CA LYS A 344 30.00 -5.55 16.67
C LYS A 344 28.47 -5.68 16.75
N PRO A 345 27.72 -4.56 16.85
CA PRO A 345 26.28 -4.61 16.65
C PRO A 345 25.97 -5.08 15.23
N GLY A 346 25.20 -6.17 15.11
CA GLY A 346 24.68 -6.66 13.83
C GLY A 346 23.34 -6.04 13.48
N ARG A 347 22.63 -6.67 12.53
CA ARG A 347 21.31 -6.22 12.10
C ARG A 347 20.32 -6.16 13.26
N PHE A 348 19.51 -5.11 13.27
CA PHE A 348 18.49 -4.88 14.28
C PHE A 348 17.11 -5.03 13.63
N THR A 349 16.34 -6.04 14.05
CA THR A 349 15.02 -6.35 13.48
C THR A 349 13.93 -6.12 14.50
N VAL A 350 12.90 -5.36 14.12
CA VAL A 350 11.69 -5.12 14.90
C VAL A 350 10.52 -5.77 14.19
N ILE A 351 9.74 -6.57 14.92
CA ILE A 351 8.49 -7.17 14.47
C ILE A 351 7.36 -6.51 15.25
N SER A 352 6.60 -5.67 14.57
CA SER A 352 5.41 -5.02 15.12
C SER A 352 4.18 -5.85 14.74
N ILE A 353 3.64 -6.60 15.71
CA ILE A 353 2.49 -7.49 15.50
C ILE A 353 1.24 -6.70 15.14
N SER A 354 0.94 -5.60 15.84
CA SER A 354 -0.04 -4.59 15.43
C SER A 354 0.68 -3.25 15.28
N ALA A 355 1.13 -2.96 14.06
CA ALA A 355 1.76 -1.69 13.72
C ALA A 355 0.67 -0.68 13.34
N HIS A 356 0.62 0.48 13.98
CA HIS A 356 -0.48 1.41 13.75
C HIS A 356 -0.07 2.88 13.81
N ILE A 357 -0.92 3.73 13.23
CA ILE A 357 -0.90 5.18 13.35
C ILE A 357 -2.32 5.61 13.73
N TYR A 358 -2.44 6.46 14.75
CA TYR A 358 -3.73 7.02 15.17
C TYR A 358 -4.20 8.13 14.22
N GLU A 359 -5.52 8.29 14.07
CA GLU A 359 -6.13 9.22 13.12
C GLU A 359 -5.67 10.67 13.32
N GLN A 360 -5.52 11.09 14.57
CA GLN A 360 -5.01 12.41 14.94
C GLN A 360 -3.60 12.70 14.39
N ASP A 361 -2.80 11.67 14.12
CA ASP A 361 -1.41 11.76 13.68
C ASP A 361 -1.27 11.53 12.16
N PHE A 362 -2.37 11.29 11.42
CA PHE A 362 -2.33 11.04 9.98
C PHE A 362 -1.78 12.22 9.17
N ALA A 363 -2.16 13.45 9.54
CA ALA A 363 -1.71 14.64 8.82
C ALA A 363 -0.19 14.81 8.95
N ASP A 364 0.34 14.66 10.16
CA ASP A 364 1.76 14.82 10.45
C ASP A 364 2.58 13.67 9.86
N ALA A 365 2.09 12.43 9.97
CA ALA A 365 2.71 11.27 9.33
C ALA A 365 2.78 11.45 7.80
N LYS A 366 1.73 11.99 7.19
CA LYS A 366 1.73 12.29 5.75
C LYS A 366 2.75 13.39 5.42
N ALA A 367 2.82 14.45 6.22
CA ALA A 367 3.77 15.55 6.01
C ALA A 367 5.22 15.05 6.02
N VAL A 368 5.58 14.20 6.99
CA VAL A 368 6.91 13.55 7.06
C VAL A 368 7.18 12.73 5.79
N VAL A 369 6.22 11.93 5.34
CA VAL A 369 6.38 11.11 4.12
C VAL A 369 6.57 11.98 2.88
N ASP A 370 5.76 13.03 2.73
CA ASP A 370 5.82 13.93 1.57
C ASP A 370 7.15 14.72 1.52
N GLN A 371 7.64 15.17 2.67
CA GLN A 371 8.93 15.89 2.79
C GLN A 371 10.14 15.00 2.47
N HIS A 372 10.00 13.68 2.66
CA HIS A 372 11.09 12.71 2.50
C HIS A 372 10.82 11.65 1.43
N LEU A 373 10.10 12.00 0.36
CA LEU A 373 9.80 11.07 -0.74
C LEU A 373 11.05 10.48 -1.39
N SER A 374 12.18 11.20 -1.40
CA SER A 374 13.46 10.69 -1.90
C SER A 374 13.93 9.44 -1.15
N ILE A 375 13.68 9.33 0.16
CA ILE A 375 14.00 8.13 0.95
C ILE A 375 13.18 6.93 0.49
N ILE A 376 11.91 7.15 0.12
CA ILE A 376 11.03 6.10 -0.39
C ILE A 376 11.48 5.64 -1.78
N GLN A 377 11.97 6.58 -2.60
CA GLN A 377 12.39 6.34 -3.97
C GLN A 377 13.83 5.80 -4.09
N ARG A 378 14.64 5.95 -3.05
CA ARG A 378 16.05 5.52 -3.05
C ARG A 378 16.20 4.01 -3.30
N LEU A 379 17.12 3.68 -4.20
CA LEU A 379 17.55 2.31 -4.46
C LEU A 379 18.67 1.95 -3.48
N ASN A 380 18.32 1.38 -2.32
CA ASN A 380 19.33 0.82 -1.41
C ASN A 380 20.03 -0.36 -2.10
N VAL A 381 21.29 -0.63 -1.75
CA VAL A 381 21.97 -1.87 -2.17
C VAL A 381 21.13 -3.08 -1.72
N ASP A 382 20.78 -3.98 -2.65
CA ASP A 382 20.07 -5.21 -2.31
C ASP A 382 21.04 -6.17 -1.60
N PRO A 383 20.72 -6.68 -0.39
CA PRO A 383 21.62 -7.59 0.30
C PRO A 383 21.84 -8.92 -0.44
N LYS A 384 20.96 -9.29 -1.38
CA LYS A 384 21.14 -10.47 -2.24
C LYS A 384 22.18 -10.22 -3.36
N GLY A 385 22.38 -8.97 -3.81
CA GLY A 385 23.41 -8.64 -4.79
C GLY A 385 23.01 -7.54 -5.75
N LEU A 386 23.65 -7.51 -6.90
CA LEU A 386 23.42 -6.52 -7.96
C LEU A 386 23.38 -7.18 -9.34
N PHE A 387 22.88 -6.42 -10.32
CA PHE A 387 22.78 -6.87 -11.71
C PHE A 387 23.59 -5.98 -12.64
N VAL A 388 24.37 -6.60 -13.52
CA VAL A 388 25.04 -5.95 -14.64
C VAL A 388 24.38 -6.45 -15.92
N VAL A 389 23.91 -5.53 -16.75
CA VAL A 389 23.27 -5.81 -18.03
C VAL A 389 24.22 -5.38 -19.14
N ASP A 390 24.34 -6.19 -20.17
CA ASP A 390 25.10 -5.90 -21.37
C ASP A 390 24.46 -6.54 -22.61
N ILE A 391 24.94 -6.17 -23.80
CA ILE A 391 24.56 -6.80 -25.08
C ILE A 391 25.78 -7.52 -25.66
N GLU A 392 25.71 -8.83 -25.76
CA GLU A 392 26.78 -9.67 -26.35
C GLU A 392 26.24 -10.45 -27.55
N THR A 393 26.90 -10.37 -28.71
CA THR A 393 26.62 -11.26 -29.87
C THR A 393 25.16 -11.37 -30.32
N GLY A 394 24.35 -10.32 -30.14
CA GLY A 394 22.94 -10.32 -30.54
C GLY A 394 21.98 -10.87 -29.47
N THR A 395 22.45 -11.07 -28.24
CA THR A 395 21.64 -11.38 -27.05
C THR A 395 21.87 -10.33 -25.96
N ILE A 396 20.90 -10.22 -25.07
CA ILE A 396 21.01 -9.45 -23.83
C ILE A 396 21.55 -10.39 -22.76
N ARG A 397 22.63 -9.98 -22.11
CA ARG A 397 23.30 -10.73 -21.04
C ARG A 397 23.10 -10.01 -19.72
N VAL A 398 22.63 -10.73 -18.70
CA VAL A 398 22.41 -10.22 -17.35
C VAL A 398 23.26 -11.03 -16.38
N GLU A 399 24.29 -10.40 -15.82
CA GLU A 399 25.07 -10.96 -14.73
C GLU A 399 24.42 -10.62 -13.39
N TYR A 400 24.12 -11.65 -12.59
CA TYR A 400 23.81 -11.50 -11.19
C TYR A 400 25.09 -11.68 -10.37
N ARG A 401 25.44 -10.67 -9.57
CA ARG A 401 26.69 -10.60 -8.81
C ARG A 401 26.43 -10.37 -7.33
N SER A 402 27.34 -10.86 -6.49
CA SER A 402 27.36 -10.48 -5.08
C SER A 402 27.72 -8.99 -4.94
N ASN A 403 27.46 -8.41 -3.76
CA ASN A 403 27.89 -7.05 -3.47
C ASN A 403 29.42 -6.89 -3.41
N ALA A 404 30.16 -7.99 -3.32
CA ALA A 404 31.62 -8.00 -3.47
C ALA A 404 32.08 -8.08 -4.94
N GLY A 405 31.13 -8.15 -5.88
CA GLY A 405 31.39 -8.23 -7.32
C GLY A 405 31.61 -9.64 -7.85
N GLU A 406 31.44 -10.68 -7.04
CA GLU A 406 31.61 -12.07 -7.49
C GLU A 406 30.44 -12.46 -8.40
N LEU A 407 30.73 -13.11 -9.53
CA LEU A 407 29.69 -13.61 -10.42
C LEU A 407 28.95 -14.79 -9.76
N LEU A 408 27.64 -14.62 -9.53
CA LEU A 408 26.78 -15.66 -8.96
C LEU A 408 26.09 -16.46 -10.05
N GLN A 409 25.53 -15.77 -11.05
CA GLN A 409 24.78 -16.38 -12.14
C GLN A 409 24.76 -15.48 -13.38
N VAL A 410 24.58 -16.07 -14.56
CA VAL A 410 24.38 -15.35 -15.83
C VAL A 410 23.05 -15.79 -16.43
N PHE A 411 22.29 -14.83 -16.94
CA PHE A 411 21.09 -15.05 -17.74
C PHE A 411 21.31 -14.45 -19.13
N GLU A 412 20.89 -15.17 -20.16
CA GLU A 412 21.01 -14.71 -21.55
C GLU A 412 19.67 -14.92 -22.27
N GLY A 413 19.26 -13.93 -23.05
CA GLY A 413 18.01 -13.97 -23.80
C GLY A 413 18.02 -13.05 -25.01
N LYS A 414 17.11 -13.29 -25.97
CA LYS A 414 17.01 -12.45 -27.17
C LYS A 414 16.08 -11.26 -26.98
N ASN A 415 15.22 -11.33 -25.97
CA ASN A 415 14.21 -10.32 -25.64
C ASN A 415 13.96 -10.33 -24.11
N GLY A 416 13.17 -9.37 -23.62
CA GLY A 416 12.86 -9.26 -22.21
C GLY A 416 12.00 -10.39 -21.65
N GLU A 417 11.17 -11.04 -22.48
CA GLU A 417 10.34 -12.17 -22.04
C GLU A 417 11.20 -13.40 -21.71
N ASP A 418 12.21 -13.72 -22.54
CA ASP A 418 13.16 -14.81 -22.31
C ASP A 418 13.88 -14.64 -20.95
N LEU A 419 14.34 -13.41 -20.67
CA LEU A 419 15.06 -13.09 -19.44
C LEU A 419 14.14 -13.07 -18.22
N TYR A 420 12.94 -12.50 -18.35
CA TYR A 420 11.94 -12.48 -17.29
C TYR A 420 11.63 -13.90 -16.80
N GLN A 421 11.36 -14.84 -17.71
CA GLN A 421 11.03 -16.22 -17.37
C GLN A 421 12.19 -16.94 -16.66
N GLN A 422 13.43 -16.66 -17.06
CA GLN A 422 14.62 -17.21 -16.41
C GLN A 422 14.80 -16.64 -15.00
N ILE A 423 14.65 -15.33 -14.83
CA ILE A 423 14.91 -14.62 -13.56
C ILE A 423 13.82 -14.91 -12.53
N ALA A 424 12.54 -14.93 -12.93
CA ALA A 424 11.38 -15.03 -12.04
C ALA A 424 11.40 -16.24 -11.09
N ASN A 425 12.09 -17.33 -11.47
CA ASN A 425 12.12 -18.57 -10.70
C ASN A 425 13.21 -18.63 -9.60
N ASN A 426 14.04 -17.59 -9.42
CA ASN A 426 15.22 -17.69 -8.55
C ASN A 426 15.07 -17.00 -7.18
N ASP A 427 13.98 -16.25 -6.92
CA ASP A 427 13.80 -15.44 -5.70
C ASP A 427 15.07 -14.61 -5.33
N ILE A 428 15.63 -13.90 -6.32
CA ILE A 428 16.92 -13.19 -6.20
C ILE A 428 16.80 -11.72 -5.82
N PHE A 429 15.58 -11.24 -5.54
CA PHE A 429 15.34 -9.88 -5.07
C PHE A 429 14.96 -9.87 -3.60
N SER A 430 15.54 -8.96 -2.83
CA SER A 430 15.04 -8.60 -1.50
C SER A 430 14.07 -7.43 -1.59
N PHE A 431 14.26 -6.55 -2.59
CA PHE A 431 13.46 -5.34 -2.77
C PHE A 431 12.82 -5.27 -4.15
N PHE A 432 11.52 -4.97 -4.20
CA PHE A 432 10.76 -4.83 -5.45
C PHE A 432 11.31 -3.74 -6.38
N VAL A 433 11.97 -2.71 -5.84
CA VAL A 433 12.54 -1.62 -6.66
C VAL A 433 13.66 -2.15 -7.55
N HIS A 434 14.43 -3.15 -7.10
CA HIS A 434 15.48 -3.77 -7.92
C HIS A 434 14.92 -4.57 -9.08
N SER A 435 13.79 -5.27 -8.89
CA SER A 435 13.14 -5.97 -10.01
C SER A 435 12.56 -4.99 -11.03
N ALA A 436 12.01 -3.87 -10.58
CA ALA A 436 11.54 -2.80 -11.47
C ALA A 436 12.68 -2.15 -12.26
N TYR A 437 13.80 -1.81 -11.60
CA TYR A 437 14.99 -1.28 -12.26
C TYR A 437 15.58 -2.28 -13.27
N LEU A 438 15.70 -3.56 -12.91
CA LEU A 438 16.20 -4.58 -13.82
C LEU A 438 15.29 -4.74 -15.04
N GLY A 439 13.97 -4.75 -14.86
CA GLY A 439 13.01 -4.79 -15.96
C GLY A 439 13.16 -3.59 -16.90
N TYR A 440 13.37 -2.39 -16.36
CA TYR A 440 13.66 -1.18 -17.14
C TYR A 440 14.97 -1.30 -17.92
N GLN A 441 16.06 -1.77 -17.29
CA GLN A 441 17.35 -1.96 -17.98
C GLN A 441 17.29 -3.02 -19.08
N ILE A 442 16.61 -4.14 -18.83
CA ILE A 442 16.39 -5.20 -19.83
C ILE A 442 15.59 -4.66 -21.02
N SER A 443 14.50 -3.92 -20.78
CA SER A 443 13.69 -3.32 -21.86
C SER A 443 14.49 -2.30 -22.67
N LYS A 444 15.33 -1.50 -22.01
CA LYS A 444 16.27 -0.58 -22.68
C LYS A 444 17.29 -1.33 -23.53
N ALA A 445 17.89 -2.40 -23.00
CA ALA A 445 18.83 -3.24 -23.74
C ALA A 445 18.18 -3.89 -24.97
N GLU A 446 16.96 -4.38 -24.84
CA GLU A 446 16.18 -4.95 -25.95
C GLU A 446 15.91 -3.91 -27.05
N SER A 447 15.51 -2.68 -26.68
CA SER A 447 15.34 -1.60 -27.66
C SER A 447 16.65 -1.27 -28.37
N CYS A 448 17.77 -1.17 -27.65
CA CYS A 448 19.08 -0.92 -28.25
C CYS A 448 19.49 -2.06 -29.21
N LEU A 449 19.26 -3.32 -28.81
CA LEU A 449 19.56 -4.50 -29.61
C LEU A 449 18.76 -4.49 -30.93
N ASN A 450 17.46 -4.22 -30.86
CA ASN A 450 16.58 -4.17 -32.04
C ASN A 450 16.93 -3.03 -33.00
N ASP A 451 17.35 -1.88 -32.47
CA ASP A 451 17.72 -0.71 -33.27
C ASP A 451 19.18 -0.76 -33.77
N GLY A 452 19.98 -1.74 -33.33
CA GLY A 452 21.42 -1.80 -33.60
C GLY A 452 22.21 -0.63 -32.97
N ARG A 453 21.72 -0.07 -31.86
CA ARG A 453 22.36 1.04 -31.13
C ARG A 453 23.18 0.52 -29.96
N PRO A 454 24.27 1.22 -29.56
CA PRO A 454 25.02 0.85 -28.37
C PRO A 454 24.13 0.96 -27.13
N TYR A 455 24.25 0.00 -26.23
CA TYR A 455 23.63 0.03 -24.91
C TYR A 455 24.64 0.50 -23.87
N VAL A 456 24.17 1.32 -22.94
CA VAL A 456 24.89 1.71 -21.73
C VAL A 456 23.89 1.58 -20.59
N GLN A 457 24.21 0.75 -19.61
CA GLN A 457 23.39 0.62 -18.40
C GLN A 457 23.39 1.96 -17.65
N ASP A 458 22.21 2.40 -17.23
CA ASP A 458 22.12 3.63 -16.43
C ASP A 458 22.72 3.40 -15.05
N ALA A 459 23.39 4.42 -14.49
CA ALA A 459 23.78 4.39 -13.10
C ALA A 459 22.54 4.14 -12.21
N ALA A 460 22.74 3.41 -11.12
CA ALA A 460 21.69 3.27 -10.13
C ALA A 460 21.35 4.66 -9.58
N PRO A 461 20.06 5.02 -9.44
CA PRO A 461 19.68 6.27 -8.79
C PRO A 461 20.31 6.33 -7.39
N ASP A 462 21.14 7.36 -7.15
CA ASP A 462 21.89 7.62 -5.91
C ASP A 462 23.17 6.78 -5.65
N SER A 463 23.82 6.21 -6.69
CA SER A 463 25.19 5.66 -6.57
C SER A 463 26.29 6.72 -6.57
#